data_AF-M0AUI1-F1
#
_entry.id   AF-M0AUI1-F1
#
_cell.length_a   1.000
_cell.length_b   1.000
_cell.length_c   1.000
_cell.angle_alpha   90.00
_cell.angle_beta   90.00
_cell.angle_gamma   90.00
#
_symmetry.space_group_name_H-M   'P 1'
#
loop_
_entity.id
_entity.type
_entity.pdbx_description
1 polymer ?
#
loop_
_entity_poly.entity_id
_entity_poly.type
_entity_poly.pdbx_seq_one_letter_code
_entity_poly.pdbx_strand_id
1 'polypeptide(L)'
;MQLPAAQVAVLEAASADEATFVDALAEATDLPPETVTGAVFELEAEGLVTVSERVDETITLTDEGREYAEIELPEISLYEAALEADADDDPVSMGQVIGASGLEGPQVDIALSNYARKGYGQIDSGEITADPDADPASDEEASALQALAAGEGLDDAEVRDQLERRGLLEISETTIREATVTDDGVTELMAGLETAETVGQVTPDLLTGGEWEDVEFAEYNVEADAEQFEGGRVHILRQTADRVKDVLVGMGFQEMEGPHVDADFWINDCLFMPQDHPARTHWDRFALEQPTHIDDLPEELVTDVERAHKEGVGPDGEGYHSPWDEDFARALALRGHTTSLSTRYLSGEEIGEIEPPARFFSVEKVYRNDTLDPTHLLEFFQIEGWVMAEDLSVRDLMGTFEEFYAQFGIEDIQFKPHYNPYTEPSFELFGTHPTTGELVEIGNSGIFREEMLEPLGVECDVMAWGLALERLLMLMYGFEDIRDIHGTLCDLELLRETEVTY
;
A
#
# COMPACT_ATOMS: atom_id res chain seq x y z
N MET A 1 -52.18 21.25 -13.55
CA MET A 1 -51.23 21.55 -12.46
C MET A 1 -50.17 22.57 -12.91
N GLN A 2 -49.52 23.30 -12.00
CA GLN A 2 -48.33 24.12 -12.31
C GLN A 2 -47.08 23.36 -11.87
N LEU A 3 -46.17 23.11 -12.79
CA LEU A 3 -44.95 22.32 -12.56
C LEU A 3 -43.72 23.05 -13.14
N PRO A 4 -42.53 22.92 -12.54
CA PRO A 4 -41.27 23.35 -13.14
C PRO A 4 -41.08 22.84 -14.57
N ALA A 5 -40.36 23.61 -15.40
CA ALA A 5 -40.15 23.28 -16.81
C ALA A 5 -39.54 21.90 -17.06
N ALA A 6 -38.60 21.49 -16.21
CA ALA A 6 -37.99 20.16 -16.29
C ALA A 6 -39.01 19.04 -16.01
N GLN A 7 -39.85 19.20 -14.99
CA GLN A 7 -40.90 18.24 -14.66
C GLN A 7 -41.96 18.13 -15.76
N VAL A 8 -42.39 19.25 -16.35
CA VAL A 8 -43.32 19.22 -17.50
C VAL A 8 -42.69 18.45 -18.66
N ALA A 9 -41.42 18.74 -19.00
CA ALA A 9 -40.72 18.07 -20.09
C ALA A 9 -40.57 16.56 -19.84
N VAL A 10 -40.22 16.15 -18.61
CA VAL A 10 -40.12 14.74 -18.22
C VAL A 10 -41.47 14.03 -18.28
N LEU A 11 -42.53 14.64 -17.73
CA LEU A 11 -43.86 14.05 -17.71
C LEU A 11 -44.46 13.94 -19.12
N GLU A 12 -44.15 14.87 -20.03
CA GLU A 12 -44.54 14.79 -21.45
C GLU A 12 -43.74 13.75 -22.25
N ALA A 13 -42.48 13.51 -21.87
CA ALA A 13 -41.59 12.56 -22.55
C ALA A 13 -41.73 11.11 -22.04
N ALA A 14 -42.10 10.92 -20.77
CA ALA A 14 -42.27 9.61 -20.17
C ALA A 14 -43.55 8.91 -20.66
N SER A 15 -43.46 7.58 -20.80
CA SER A 15 -44.59 6.75 -21.22
C SER A 15 -45.44 6.30 -20.04
N ALA A 16 -46.75 6.19 -20.25
CA ALA A 16 -47.69 5.59 -19.30
C ALA A 16 -47.85 4.07 -19.50
N ASP A 17 -47.43 3.56 -20.67
CA ASP A 17 -47.60 2.15 -21.05
C ASP A 17 -46.31 1.33 -20.88
N GLU A 18 -45.14 1.99 -20.93
CA GLU A 18 -43.82 1.35 -20.88
C GLU A 18 -42.87 2.15 -19.97
N ALA A 19 -42.04 1.45 -19.20
CA ALA A 19 -41.02 2.09 -18.37
C ALA A 19 -39.95 2.76 -19.26
N THR A 20 -39.61 4.01 -18.95
CA THR A 20 -38.68 4.82 -19.77
C THR A 20 -37.41 5.09 -18.96
N PHE A 21 -36.24 4.77 -19.52
CA PHE A 21 -34.95 5.05 -18.89
C PHE A 21 -34.73 6.55 -18.68
N VAL A 22 -34.15 6.91 -17.53
CA VAL A 22 -33.79 8.31 -17.22
C VAL A 22 -32.84 8.91 -18.26
N ASP A 23 -31.87 8.14 -18.76
CA ASP A 23 -30.96 8.61 -19.82
C ASP A 23 -31.69 8.88 -21.15
N ALA A 24 -32.68 8.05 -21.48
CA ALA A 24 -33.50 8.25 -22.68
C ALA A 24 -34.41 9.49 -22.53
N LEU A 25 -34.88 9.77 -21.31
CA LEU A 25 -35.63 10.99 -20.99
C LEU A 25 -34.73 12.24 -21.10
N ALA A 26 -33.47 12.16 -20.66
CA ALA A 26 -32.49 13.22 -20.83
C ALA A 26 -32.24 13.54 -22.32
N GLU A 27 -32.03 12.51 -23.15
CA GLU A 27 -31.90 12.69 -24.60
C GLU A 27 -33.17 13.25 -25.25
N ALA A 28 -34.35 12.78 -24.84
CA ALA A 28 -35.62 13.21 -25.43
C ALA A 28 -35.99 14.65 -25.07
N THR A 29 -35.57 15.12 -23.89
CA THR A 29 -35.88 16.46 -23.36
C THR A 29 -34.78 17.50 -23.63
N ASP A 30 -33.60 17.06 -24.11
CA ASP A 30 -32.40 17.90 -24.29
C ASP A 30 -31.97 18.58 -22.97
N LEU A 31 -32.20 17.88 -21.85
CA LEU A 31 -31.85 18.33 -20.50
C LEU A 31 -30.67 17.50 -19.94
N PRO A 32 -29.85 18.07 -19.06
CA PRO A 32 -28.79 17.32 -18.38
C PRO A 32 -29.37 16.13 -17.58
N PRO A 33 -28.72 14.95 -17.55
CA PRO A 33 -29.19 13.77 -16.84
C PRO A 33 -29.54 14.02 -15.36
N GLU A 34 -28.76 14.84 -14.68
CA GLU A 34 -28.98 15.26 -13.30
C GLU A 34 -30.28 16.06 -13.12
N THR A 35 -30.62 16.90 -14.10
CA THR A 35 -31.86 17.70 -14.09
C THR A 35 -33.08 16.80 -14.30
N VAL A 36 -32.96 15.81 -15.20
CA VAL A 36 -34.03 14.82 -15.44
C VAL A 36 -34.21 13.91 -14.23
N THR A 37 -33.12 13.45 -13.63
CA THR A 37 -33.16 12.62 -12.42
C THR A 37 -33.88 13.34 -11.28
N GLY A 38 -33.54 14.60 -11.02
CA GLY A 38 -34.23 15.41 -10.02
C GLY A 38 -35.73 15.56 -10.32
N ALA A 39 -36.08 15.90 -11.56
CA ALA A 39 -37.48 16.05 -11.97
C ALA A 39 -38.29 14.75 -11.85
N VAL A 40 -37.68 13.60 -12.15
CA VAL A 40 -38.32 12.27 -12.02
C VAL A 40 -38.66 11.97 -10.55
N PHE A 41 -37.75 12.23 -9.61
CA PHE A 41 -37.99 12.01 -8.18
C PHE A 41 -39.03 12.97 -7.60
N GLU A 42 -39.01 14.23 -8.02
CA GLU A 42 -40.01 15.22 -7.58
C GLU A 42 -41.41 14.83 -8.07
N LEU A 43 -41.54 14.42 -9.33
CA LEU A 43 -42.81 13.93 -9.87
C LEU A 43 -43.26 12.61 -9.21
N GLU A 44 -42.33 11.76 -8.76
CA GLU A 44 -42.67 10.56 -7.98
C GLU A 44 -43.21 10.92 -6.60
N ALA A 45 -42.59 11.89 -5.91
CA ALA A 45 -43.06 12.39 -4.63
C ALA A 45 -44.49 12.98 -4.74
N GLU A 46 -44.83 13.56 -5.89
CA GLU A 46 -46.17 14.03 -6.23
C GLU A 46 -47.13 12.91 -6.71
N GLY A 47 -46.61 11.69 -6.90
CA GLY A 47 -47.37 10.52 -7.35
C GLY A 47 -47.69 10.48 -8.84
N LEU A 48 -47.05 11.33 -9.65
CA LEU A 48 -47.31 11.49 -11.09
C LEU A 48 -46.50 10.51 -11.96
N VAL A 49 -45.35 10.05 -11.47
CA VAL A 49 -44.59 8.91 -12.03
C VAL A 49 -44.28 7.91 -10.92
N THR A 50 -43.99 6.68 -11.32
CA THR A 50 -43.39 5.66 -10.45
C THR A 50 -41.97 5.41 -10.93
N VAL A 51 -41.01 5.39 -10.00
CA VAL A 51 -39.62 5.07 -10.30
C VAL A 51 -39.34 3.64 -9.91
N SER A 52 -38.67 2.91 -10.80
CA SER A 52 -38.07 1.63 -10.49
C SER A 52 -36.57 1.68 -10.74
N GLU A 53 -35.82 1.09 -9.83
CA GLU A 53 -34.36 0.99 -9.92
C GLU A 53 -33.98 -0.47 -10.17
N ARG A 54 -32.99 -0.68 -11.04
CA ARG A 54 -32.29 -1.96 -11.19
C ARG A 54 -30.80 -1.72 -11.16
N VAL A 55 -30.06 -2.61 -10.51
CA VAL A 55 -28.60 -2.60 -10.56
C VAL A 55 -28.17 -3.52 -11.69
N ASP A 56 -27.42 -2.97 -12.63
CA ASP A 56 -26.74 -3.73 -13.67
C ASP A 56 -25.28 -3.91 -13.28
N GLU A 57 -24.88 -5.16 -13.08
CA GLU A 57 -23.50 -5.56 -12.88
C GLU A 57 -22.82 -5.70 -14.26
N THR A 58 -21.69 -5.02 -14.43
CA THR A 58 -20.81 -5.18 -15.59
C THR A 58 -19.49 -5.78 -15.15
N ILE A 59 -19.17 -6.94 -15.71
CA ILE A 59 -17.90 -7.64 -15.47
C ILE A 59 -16.92 -7.28 -16.59
N THR A 60 -15.73 -6.81 -16.22
CA THR A 60 -14.65 -6.49 -17.15
C THR A 60 -13.38 -7.23 -16.78
N LEU A 61 -12.73 -7.86 -17.77
CA LEU A 61 -11.40 -8.45 -17.55
C LEU A 61 -10.35 -7.36 -17.32
N THR A 62 -9.47 -7.59 -16.34
CA THR A 62 -8.24 -6.80 -16.17
C THR A 62 -7.25 -7.10 -17.30
N ASP A 63 -6.16 -6.34 -17.40
CA ASP A 63 -5.14 -6.60 -18.43
C ASP A 63 -4.51 -8.00 -18.28
N GLU A 64 -4.26 -8.42 -17.04
CA GLU A 64 -3.77 -9.77 -16.71
C GLU A 64 -4.82 -10.84 -17.05
N GLY A 65 -6.09 -10.62 -16.71
CA GLY A 65 -7.19 -11.51 -17.07
C GLY A 65 -7.34 -11.70 -18.59
N ARG A 66 -7.13 -10.63 -19.38
CA ARG A 66 -7.12 -10.72 -20.85
C ARG A 66 -5.93 -11.51 -21.37
N GLU A 67 -4.74 -11.27 -20.82
CA GLU A 67 -3.53 -11.99 -21.21
C GLU A 67 -3.68 -13.50 -20.98
N TYR A 68 -4.20 -13.90 -19.81
CA TYR A 68 -4.45 -15.32 -19.52
C TYR A 68 -5.61 -15.91 -20.31
N ALA A 69 -6.59 -15.11 -20.73
CA ALA A 69 -7.63 -15.57 -21.65
C ALA A 69 -7.08 -15.86 -23.06
N GLU A 70 -6.08 -15.10 -23.50
CA GLU A 70 -5.46 -15.26 -24.83
C GLU A 70 -4.39 -16.37 -24.88
N ILE A 71 -3.59 -16.48 -23.83
CA ILE A 71 -2.50 -17.45 -23.73
C ILE A 71 -3.02 -18.68 -22.98
N GLU A 72 -2.93 -18.65 -21.65
CA GLU A 72 -3.51 -19.61 -20.70
C GLU A 72 -3.19 -19.15 -19.26
N LEU A 73 -3.71 -19.86 -18.25
CA LEU A 73 -3.37 -19.60 -16.85
C LEU A 73 -1.97 -20.14 -16.48
N PRO A 74 -1.18 -19.41 -15.67
CA PRO A 74 0.17 -19.82 -15.29
C PRO A 74 0.28 -21.24 -14.71
N GLU A 75 -0.68 -21.63 -13.88
CA GLU A 75 -0.70 -22.98 -13.29
C GLU A 75 -0.96 -24.11 -14.31
N ILE A 76 -1.60 -23.80 -15.45
CA ILE A 76 -1.77 -24.75 -16.56
C ILE A 76 -0.44 -24.91 -17.28
N SER A 77 0.25 -23.82 -17.62
CA SER A 77 1.59 -23.89 -18.25
C SER A 77 2.58 -24.66 -17.37
N LEU A 78 2.51 -24.50 -16.04
CA LEU A 78 3.34 -25.25 -15.10
C LEU A 78 3.02 -26.75 -15.12
N TYR A 79 1.75 -27.13 -15.23
CA TYR A 79 1.31 -28.52 -15.34
C TYR A 79 1.74 -29.18 -16.64
N GLU A 80 1.60 -28.48 -17.76
CA GLU A 80 2.07 -28.97 -19.05
C GLU A 80 3.59 -29.19 -19.04
N ALA A 81 4.35 -28.24 -18.47
CA ALA A 81 5.81 -28.39 -18.30
C ALA A 81 6.19 -29.54 -17.35
N ALA A 82 5.37 -29.81 -16.34
CA ALA A 82 5.59 -30.93 -15.43
C ALA A 82 5.39 -32.27 -16.15
N LEU A 83 4.35 -32.39 -16.98
CA LEU A 83 4.12 -33.57 -17.82
C LEU A 83 5.24 -33.76 -18.87
N GLU A 84 5.72 -32.68 -19.49
CA GLU A 84 6.85 -32.76 -20.43
C GLU A 84 8.15 -33.24 -19.76
N ALA A 85 8.27 -33.04 -18.45
CA ALA A 85 9.38 -33.50 -17.64
C ALA A 85 9.19 -34.90 -17.04
N ASP A 86 8.13 -35.61 -17.43
CA ASP A 86 7.73 -36.94 -16.91
C ASP A 86 7.41 -36.94 -15.40
N ALA A 87 6.86 -35.82 -14.87
CA ALA A 87 6.54 -35.67 -13.44
C ALA A 87 5.28 -36.42 -12.97
N ASP A 88 4.56 -37.07 -13.89
CA ASP A 88 3.45 -37.99 -13.62
C ASP A 88 3.92 -39.41 -13.23
N ASP A 89 5.18 -39.75 -13.58
CA ASP A 89 5.81 -41.02 -13.21
C ASP A 89 6.66 -40.90 -11.91
N ASP A 90 7.57 -39.92 -11.85
CA ASP A 90 8.50 -39.69 -10.73
C ASP A 90 8.58 -38.19 -10.38
N PRO A 91 8.76 -37.79 -9.10
CA PRO A 91 8.94 -36.38 -8.74
C PRO A 91 10.12 -35.72 -9.45
N VAL A 92 9.91 -34.50 -9.97
CA VAL A 92 10.90 -33.73 -10.72
C VAL A 92 11.27 -32.46 -9.96
N SER A 93 12.52 -32.01 -10.10
CA SER A 93 12.96 -30.75 -9.50
C SER A 93 12.12 -29.57 -9.99
N MET A 94 11.58 -28.79 -9.05
CA MET A 94 10.77 -27.60 -9.33
C MET A 94 11.49 -26.59 -10.25
N GLY A 95 12.80 -26.38 -10.05
CA GLY A 95 13.57 -25.47 -10.90
C GLY A 95 13.68 -25.92 -12.36
N GLN A 96 13.60 -27.23 -12.62
CA GLN A 96 13.58 -27.78 -13.98
C GLN A 96 12.23 -27.49 -14.65
N VAL A 97 11.12 -27.71 -13.93
CA VAL A 97 9.76 -27.50 -14.44
C VAL A 97 9.50 -26.01 -14.71
N ILE A 98 9.86 -25.13 -13.76
CA ILE A 98 9.74 -23.67 -13.93
C ILE A 98 10.57 -23.17 -15.12
N GLY A 99 11.78 -23.70 -15.29
CA GLY A 99 12.63 -23.34 -16.44
C GLY A 99 12.06 -23.78 -17.79
N ALA A 100 11.19 -24.79 -17.81
CA ALA A 100 10.53 -25.30 -19.01
C ALA A 100 9.15 -24.66 -19.27
N SER A 101 8.46 -24.18 -18.23
CA SER A 101 7.12 -23.61 -18.34
C SER A 101 7.08 -22.22 -18.98
N GLY A 102 8.22 -21.54 -19.09
CA GLY A 102 8.29 -20.19 -19.67
C GLY A 102 7.70 -19.09 -18.78
N LEU A 103 7.39 -19.42 -17.52
CA LEU A 103 6.88 -18.48 -16.53
C LEU A 103 8.00 -17.58 -15.99
N GLU A 104 7.74 -16.29 -15.86
CA GLU A 104 8.69 -15.32 -15.34
C GLU A 104 8.10 -14.51 -14.17
N GLY A 105 8.95 -14.19 -13.19
CA GLY A 105 8.61 -13.31 -12.09
C GLY A 105 7.35 -13.76 -11.31
N PRO A 106 6.35 -12.88 -11.10
CA PRO A 106 5.15 -13.19 -10.31
C PRO A 106 4.33 -14.38 -10.80
N GLN A 107 4.40 -14.72 -12.10
CA GLN A 107 3.66 -15.83 -12.67
C GLN A 107 4.05 -17.18 -12.06
N VAL A 108 5.30 -17.31 -11.61
CA VAL A 108 5.80 -18.52 -10.95
C VAL A 108 5.08 -18.73 -9.62
N ASP A 109 4.98 -17.69 -8.79
CA ASP A 109 4.34 -17.78 -7.48
C ASP A 109 2.83 -18.03 -7.61
N ILE A 110 2.19 -17.40 -8.59
CA ILE A 110 0.78 -17.63 -8.94
C ILE A 110 0.58 -19.09 -9.37
N ALA A 111 1.43 -19.59 -10.26
CA ALA A 111 1.33 -20.96 -10.75
C ALA A 111 1.48 -21.95 -9.59
N LEU A 112 2.51 -21.81 -8.76
CA LEU A 112 2.77 -22.70 -7.61
C LEU A 112 1.62 -22.69 -6.60
N SER A 113 1.05 -21.51 -6.32
CA SER A 113 -0.05 -21.35 -5.36
C SER A 113 -1.34 -22.02 -5.83
N ASN A 114 -1.63 -21.98 -7.14
CA ASN A 114 -2.86 -22.55 -7.70
C ASN A 114 -2.72 -24.01 -8.13
N TYR A 115 -1.49 -24.47 -8.41
CA TYR A 115 -1.20 -25.81 -8.91
C TYR A 115 -1.85 -26.93 -8.07
N ALA A 116 -1.59 -26.94 -6.76
CA ALA A 116 -2.16 -27.94 -5.85
C ALA A 116 -3.67 -27.71 -5.59
N ARG A 117 -4.11 -26.44 -5.55
CA ARG A 117 -5.53 -26.09 -5.34
C ARG A 117 -6.41 -26.68 -6.44
N LYS A 118 -5.94 -26.60 -7.68
CA LYS A 118 -6.66 -27.07 -8.87
C LYS A 118 -6.46 -28.56 -9.16
N GLY A 119 -5.72 -29.27 -8.31
CA GLY A 119 -5.51 -30.71 -8.44
C GLY A 119 -4.59 -31.09 -9.61
N TYR A 120 -3.75 -30.18 -10.11
CA TYR A 120 -2.77 -30.50 -11.15
C TYR A 120 -1.59 -31.34 -10.63
N GLY A 121 -1.41 -31.42 -9.31
CA GLY A 121 -0.43 -32.30 -8.69
C GLY A 121 -0.01 -31.82 -7.31
N GLN A 122 1.18 -32.21 -6.86
CA GLN A 122 1.70 -31.85 -5.53
C GLN A 122 3.08 -31.21 -5.63
N ILE A 123 3.37 -30.33 -4.67
CA ILE A 123 4.67 -29.69 -4.51
C ILE A 123 5.15 -30.03 -3.10
N ASP A 124 6.27 -30.73 -2.98
CA ASP A 124 6.87 -31.07 -1.69
C ASP A 124 8.39 -30.94 -1.76
N SER A 125 8.98 -30.25 -0.78
CA SER A 125 10.43 -30.24 -0.55
C SER A 125 11.30 -29.89 -1.76
N GLY A 126 10.82 -29.04 -2.67
CA GLY A 126 11.55 -28.65 -3.89
C GLY A 126 11.28 -29.51 -5.12
N GLU A 127 10.37 -30.48 -5.02
CA GLU A 127 9.97 -31.38 -6.10
C GLU A 127 8.48 -31.17 -6.46
N ILE A 128 8.16 -31.38 -7.73
CA ILE A 128 6.81 -31.30 -8.32
C ILE A 128 6.41 -32.67 -8.85
N THR A 129 5.16 -33.04 -8.62
CA THR A 129 4.49 -34.15 -9.31
C THR A 129 3.31 -33.62 -10.13
N ALA A 130 2.96 -34.31 -11.21
CA ALA A 130 1.76 -34.03 -11.99
C ALA A 130 0.72 -35.14 -11.74
N ASP A 131 -0.56 -34.77 -11.62
CA ASP A 131 -1.66 -35.74 -11.58
C ASP A 131 -2.05 -36.10 -13.03
N PRO A 132 -1.80 -37.33 -13.51
CA PRO A 132 -2.09 -37.72 -14.89
C PRO A 132 -3.60 -37.73 -15.22
N ASP A 133 -4.46 -37.72 -14.22
CA ASP A 133 -5.92 -37.68 -14.40
C ASP A 133 -6.46 -36.24 -14.45
N ALA A 134 -5.63 -35.21 -14.25
CA ALA A 134 -6.05 -33.81 -14.33
C ALA A 134 -6.25 -33.36 -15.78
N ASP A 135 -7.34 -32.61 -16.03
CA ASP A 135 -7.74 -32.13 -17.35
C ASP A 135 -7.80 -30.59 -17.38
N PRO A 136 -6.70 -29.91 -17.79
CA PRO A 136 -6.65 -28.46 -17.90
C PRO A 136 -7.69 -27.86 -18.85
N ALA A 137 -8.16 -28.62 -19.85
CA ALA A 137 -9.18 -28.15 -20.78
C ALA A 137 -10.57 -28.04 -20.13
N SER A 138 -10.74 -28.60 -18.93
CA SER A 138 -11.96 -28.51 -18.13
C SER A 138 -11.87 -27.48 -17.00
N ASP A 139 -10.80 -26.68 -16.95
CA ASP A 139 -10.62 -25.64 -15.92
C ASP A 139 -11.70 -24.56 -16.03
N GLU A 140 -12.48 -24.41 -14.95
CA GLU A 140 -13.63 -23.52 -14.89
C GLU A 140 -13.21 -22.04 -14.95
N GLU A 141 -12.06 -21.69 -14.35
CA GLU A 141 -11.52 -20.34 -14.35
C GLU A 141 -10.98 -19.96 -15.74
N ALA A 142 -10.23 -20.85 -16.41
CA ALA A 142 -9.75 -20.63 -17.78
C ALA A 142 -10.92 -20.52 -18.76
N SER A 143 -11.93 -21.38 -18.62
CA SER A 143 -13.15 -21.33 -19.45
C SER A 143 -13.92 -20.03 -19.24
N ALA A 144 -14.03 -19.55 -18.00
CA ALA A 144 -14.69 -18.29 -17.67
C ALA A 144 -13.95 -17.08 -18.26
N LEU A 145 -12.61 -17.05 -18.18
CA LEU A 145 -11.81 -15.99 -18.80
C LEU A 145 -11.97 -15.95 -20.32
N GLN A 146 -11.96 -17.11 -20.98
CA GLN A 146 -12.18 -17.20 -22.43
C GLN A 146 -13.59 -16.76 -22.83
N ALA A 147 -14.60 -17.14 -22.05
CA ALA A 147 -15.99 -16.72 -22.26
C ALA A 147 -16.13 -15.19 -22.13
N LEU A 148 -15.58 -14.60 -21.06
CA LEU A 148 -15.57 -13.15 -20.85
C LEU A 148 -14.82 -12.40 -21.95
N ALA A 149 -13.67 -12.93 -22.41
CA ALA A 149 -12.91 -12.34 -23.53
C ALA A 149 -13.67 -12.41 -24.86
N ALA A 150 -14.53 -13.42 -25.05
CA ALA A 150 -15.44 -13.54 -26.19
C ALA A 150 -16.70 -12.64 -26.07
N GLY A 151 -16.87 -11.94 -24.94
CA GLY A 151 -18.03 -11.12 -24.64
C GLY A 151 -19.25 -11.91 -24.18
N GLU A 152 -19.05 -13.15 -23.70
CA GLU A 152 -20.08 -13.96 -23.05
C GLU A 152 -20.14 -13.62 -21.54
N GLY A 153 -21.30 -13.84 -20.92
CA GLY A 153 -21.49 -13.56 -19.49
C GLY A 153 -20.94 -14.67 -18.59
N LEU A 154 -20.72 -14.35 -17.31
CA LEU A 154 -20.31 -15.29 -16.27
C LEU A 154 -21.39 -15.40 -15.20
N ASP A 155 -22.11 -16.53 -15.19
CA ASP A 155 -23.23 -16.78 -14.26
C ASP A 155 -22.81 -17.50 -12.97
N ASP A 156 -21.62 -18.13 -12.95
CA ASP A 156 -21.15 -18.89 -11.80
C ASP A 156 -20.52 -17.95 -10.76
N ALA A 157 -21.22 -17.75 -9.65
CA ALA A 157 -20.78 -16.86 -8.58
C ALA A 157 -19.48 -17.34 -7.91
N GLU A 158 -19.26 -18.64 -7.77
CA GLU A 158 -18.06 -19.15 -7.09
C GLU A 158 -16.81 -18.90 -7.95
N VAL A 159 -16.92 -19.14 -9.27
CA VAL A 159 -15.86 -18.84 -10.23
C VAL A 159 -15.62 -17.33 -10.34
N ARG A 160 -16.70 -16.54 -10.39
CA ARG A 160 -16.61 -15.07 -10.44
C ARG A 160 -15.87 -14.50 -9.24
N ASP A 161 -16.28 -14.87 -8.03
CA ASP A 161 -15.66 -14.40 -6.79
C ASP A 161 -14.20 -14.88 -6.67
N GLN A 162 -13.86 -16.03 -7.28
CA GLN A 162 -12.50 -16.53 -7.33
C GLN A 162 -11.62 -15.75 -8.31
N LEU A 163 -12.13 -15.39 -9.48
CA LEU A 163 -11.42 -14.57 -10.48
C LEU A 163 -11.24 -13.13 -10.00
N GLU A 164 -12.24 -12.55 -9.32
CA GLU A 164 -12.16 -11.23 -8.71
C GLU A 164 -11.08 -11.19 -7.62
N ARG A 165 -11.09 -12.16 -6.68
CA ARG A 165 -10.04 -12.29 -5.65
C ARG A 165 -8.63 -12.49 -6.22
N ARG A 166 -8.54 -13.00 -7.45
CA ARG A 166 -7.27 -13.15 -8.19
C ARG A 166 -6.87 -11.89 -8.96
N GLY A 167 -7.69 -10.84 -8.97
CA GLY A 167 -7.45 -9.63 -9.76
C GLY A 167 -7.58 -9.85 -11.28
N LEU A 168 -8.29 -10.89 -11.72
CA LEU A 168 -8.42 -11.23 -13.14
C LEU A 168 -9.67 -10.61 -13.80
N LEU A 169 -10.61 -10.16 -12.98
CA LEU A 169 -11.76 -9.37 -13.42
C LEU A 169 -12.08 -8.30 -12.38
N GLU A 170 -12.81 -7.28 -12.83
CA GLU A 170 -13.39 -6.22 -12.03
C GLU A 170 -14.90 -6.24 -12.24
N ILE A 171 -15.65 -6.02 -11.15
CA ILE A 171 -17.11 -5.91 -11.17
C ILE A 171 -17.46 -4.44 -10.91
N SER A 172 -18.20 -3.84 -11.84
CA SER A 172 -18.74 -2.49 -11.69
C SER A 172 -20.26 -2.54 -11.63
N GLU A 173 -20.85 -1.88 -10.64
CA GLU A 173 -22.30 -1.79 -10.49
C GLU A 173 -22.78 -0.45 -11.04
N THR A 174 -23.75 -0.48 -11.96
CA THR A 174 -24.44 0.71 -12.45
C THR A 174 -25.91 0.64 -12.07
N THR A 175 -26.39 1.62 -11.30
CA THR A 175 -27.83 1.72 -11.00
C THR A 175 -28.55 2.38 -12.16
N ILE A 176 -29.44 1.64 -12.82
CA ILE A 176 -30.28 2.12 -13.89
C ILE A 176 -31.67 2.44 -13.33
N ARG A 177 -32.17 3.62 -13.66
CA ARG A 177 -33.47 4.13 -13.20
C ARG A 177 -34.44 4.23 -14.36
N GLU A 178 -35.66 3.80 -14.13
CA GLU A 178 -36.77 3.87 -15.09
C GLU A 178 -37.96 4.59 -14.46
N ALA A 179 -38.64 5.43 -15.24
CA ALA A 179 -39.85 6.14 -14.84
C ALA A 179 -41.04 5.71 -15.70
N THR A 180 -42.20 5.52 -15.06
CA THR A 180 -43.49 5.25 -15.74
C THR A 180 -44.55 6.21 -15.23
N VAL A 181 -45.29 6.86 -16.14
CA VAL A 181 -46.35 7.81 -15.76
C VAL A 181 -47.51 7.06 -15.11
N THR A 182 -48.00 7.56 -13.97
CA THR A 182 -49.14 6.97 -13.25
C THR A 182 -50.48 7.39 -13.86
N ASP A 183 -51.57 6.72 -13.46
CA ASP A 183 -52.93 7.13 -13.84
C ASP A 183 -53.23 8.60 -13.46
N ASP A 184 -52.69 9.07 -12.33
CA ASP A 184 -52.82 10.45 -11.86
C ASP A 184 -51.96 11.40 -12.73
N GLY A 185 -50.74 11.01 -13.09
CA GLY A 185 -49.89 11.73 -14.06
C GLY A 185 -50.53 11.89 -15.43
N VAL A 186 -51.16 10.83 -15.96
CA VAL A 186 -51.93 10.87 -17.21
C VAL A 186 -53.12 11.83 -17.11
N THR A 187 -53.80 11.84 -15.96
CA THR A 187 -54.93 12.74 -15.72
C THR A 187 -54.50 14.21 -15.76
N GLU A 188 -53.37 14.54 -15.14
CA GLU A 188 -52.83 15.91 -15.15
C GLU A 188 -52.30 16.33 -16.53
N LEU A 189 -51.65 15.42 -17.27
CA LEU A 189 -51.29 15.64 -18.68
C LEU A 189 -52.52 16.00 -19.54
N MET A 190 -53.63 15.29 -19.37
CA MET A 190 -54.87 15.58 -20.12
C MET A 190 -55.55 16.88 -19.68
N ALA A 191 -55.39 17.29 -18.42
CA ALA A 191 -55.93 18.53 -17.89
C ALA A 191 -55.18 19.78 -18.41
N GLY A 192 -53.92 19.60 -18.84
CA GLY A 192 -53.03 20.66 -19.29
C GLY A 192 -52.10 21.11 -18.18
N LEU A 193 -50.80 21.01 -18.43
CA LEU A 193 -49.73 21.44 -17.52
C LEU A 193 -49.34 22.89 -17.83
N GLU A 194 -49.23 23.71 -16.79
CA GLU A 194 -48.67 25.06 -16.89
C GLU A 194 -47.24 25.05 -16.35
N THR A 195 -46.31 25.66 -17.07
CA THR A 195 -44.91 25.74 -16.66
C THR A 195 -44.74 26.84 -15.61
N ALA A 196 -44.23 26.49 -14.43
CA ALA A 196 -43.81 27.46 -13.43
C ALA A 196 -42.43 28.03 -13.82
N GLU A 197 -42.34 29.36 -14.01
CA GLU A 197 -41.04 30.04 -14.18
C GLU A 197 -40.37 30.18 -12.82
N THR A 198 -39.70 29.13 -12.36
CA THR A 198 -38.94 29.13 -11.11
C THR A 198 -37.50 29.60 -11.32
N VAL A 199 -36.95 30.33 -10.35
CA VAL A 199 -35.55 30.77 -10.34
C VAL A 199 -34.67 29.73 -9.64
N GLY A 200 -33.65 29.21 -10.32
CA GLY A 200 -32.77 28.17 -9.77
C GLY A 200 -31.69 28.67 -8.79
N GLN A 201 -31.19 29.90 -8.94
CA GLN A 201 -30.20 30.47 -8.02
C GLN A 201 -30.41 31.97 -7.85
N VAL A 202 -30.15 32.48 -6.64
CA VAL A 202 -30.12 33.92 -6.37
C VAL A 202 -28.94 34.55 -7.11
N THR A 203 -29.20 35.58 -7.90
CA THR A 203 -28.18 36.33 -8.63
C THR A 203 -27.93 37.72 -8.03
N PRO A 204 -26.75 38.33 -8.27
CA PRO A 204 -26.47 39.70 -7.82
C PRO A 204 -27.48 40.74 -8.33
N ASP A 205 -28.02 40.55 -9.53
CA ASP A 205 -29.01 41.45 -10.12
C ASP A 205 -30.37 41.33 -9.43
N LEU A 206 -30.83 40.11 -9.10
CA LEU A 206 -32.04 39.86 -8.31
C LEU A 206 -31.95 40.53 -6.93
N LEU A 207 -30.80 40.40 -6.27
CA LEU A 207 -30.54 41.03 -4.97
C LEU A 207 -30.55 42.55 -5.06
N THR A 208 -29.97 43.12 -6.12
CA THR A 208 -29.87 44.58 -6.31
C THR A 208 -31.21 45.19 -6.71
N GLY A 209 -32.01 44.46 -7.49
CA GLY A 209 -33.34 44.88 -7.97
C GLY A 209 -34.46 44.71 -6.94
N GLY A 210 -34.28 43.85 -5.94
CA GLY A 210 -35.33 43.51 -4.96
C GLY A 210 -36.36 42.50 -5.46
N GLU A 211 -36.26 42.08 -6.72
CA GLU A 211 -37.16 41.14 -7.39
C GLU A 211 -37.12 39.73 -6.76
N TRP A 212 -36.09 39.44 -5.95
CA TRP A 212 -35.97 38.18 -5.20
C TRP A 212 -37.12 37.96 -4.19
N GLU A 213 -37.84 39.00 -3.76
CA GLU A 213 -39.00 38.88 -2.87
C GLU A 213 -40.25 38.35 -3.58
N ASP A 214 -40.31 38.49 -4.91
CA ASP A 214 -41.51 38.25 -5.72
C ASP A 214 -41.38 37.02 -6.66
N VAL A 215 -40.20 36.41 -6.77
CA VAL A 215 -39.95 35.20 -7.58
C VAL A 215 -40.13 33.93 -6.76
N GLU A 216 -40.60 32.87 -7.42
CA GLU A 216 -40.66 31.53 -6.86
C GLU A 216 -39.34 30.80 -7.15
N PHE A 217 -38.66 30.31 -6.12
CA PHE A 217 -37.40 29.59 -6.26
C PHE A 217 -37.66 28.09 -6.45
N ALA A 218 -36.85 27.45 -7.28
CA ALA A 218 -36.84 25.98 -7.36
C ALA A 218 -36.45 25.41 -5.99
N GLU A 219 -37.10 24.32 -5.56
CA GLU A 219 -36.72 23.62 -4.34
C GLU A 219 -35.32 23.02 -4.51
N TYR A 220 -34.49 23.14 -3.47
CA TYR A 220 -33.14 22.58 -3.48
C TYR A 220 -33.20 21.17 -2.90
N ASN A 221 -32.91 20.17 -3.72
CA ASN A 221 -32.83 18.79 -3.27
C ASN A 221 -31.59 18.60 -2.37
N VAL A 222 -31.81 18.52 -1.06
CA VAL A 222 -30.75 18.29 -0.06
C VAL A 222 -30.26 16.83 -0.01
N GLU A 223 -30.96 15.92 -0.70
CA GLU A 223 -30.61 14.50 -0.79
C GLU A 223 -29.80 14.17 -2.05
N ALA A 224 -29.73 15.09 -3.02
CA ALA A 224 -28.90 14.94 -4.21
C ALA A 224 -27.42 15.06 -3.86
N ASP A 225 -26.58 14.30 -4.57
CA ASP A 225 -25.14 14.40 -4.44
C ASP A 225 -24.66 15.82 -4.74
N ALA A 226 -23.88 16.37 -3.82
CA ALA A 226 -23.27 17.68 -3.99
C ALA A 226 -22.09 17.58 -4.97
N GLU A 227 -21.85 18.65 -5.71
CA GLU A 227 -20.64 18.78 -6.53
C GLU A 227 -19.40 18.60 -5.65
N GLN A 228 -18.60 17.57 -5.95
CA GLN A 228 -17.39 17.29 -5.20
C GLN A 228 -16.24 18.17 -5.73
N PHE A 229 -15.57 18.87 -4.82
CA PHE A 229 -14.40 19.66 -5.17
C PHE A 229 -13.12 18.88 -4.89
N GLU A 230 -12.46 18.41 -5.95
CA GLU A 230 -11.15 17.77 -5.85
C GLU A 230 -10.03 18.82 -5.75
N GLY A 231 -9.54 19.04 -4.53
CA GLY A 231 -8.35 19.87 -4.28
C GLY A 231 -7.04 19.08 -4.41
N GLY A 232 -5.91 19.79 -4.42
CA GLY A 232 -4.60 19.13 -4.31
C GLY A 232 -4.46 18.36 -3.00
N ARG A 233 -3.95 17.14 -3.06
CA ARG A 233 -3.73 16.24 -1.91
C ARG A 233 -2.25 15.99 -1.69
N VAL A 234 -1.85 15.85 -0.43
CA VAL A 234 -0.50 15.38 -0.07
C VAL A 234 -0.54 13.87 0.00
N HIS A 235 0.49 13.20 -0.50
CA HIS A 235 0.57 11.74 -0.44
C HIS A 235 0.46 11.23 1.02
N ILE A 236 -0.33 10.19 1.27
CA ILE A 236 -0.58 9.67 2.63
C ILE A 236 0.71 9.28 3.35
N LEU A 237 1.62 8.56 2.68
CA LEU A 237 2.94 8.23 3.20
C LEU A 237 3.74 9.47 3.66
N ARG A 238 3.64 10.58 2.92
CA ARG A 238 4.28 11.84 3.29
C ARG A 238 3.61 12.48 4.50
N GLN A 239 2.27 12.48 4.55
CA GLN A 239 1.54 12.98 5.72
C GLN A 239 1.93 12.20 6.99
N THR A 240 2.04 10.88 6.88
CA THR A 240 2.47 10.02 7.99
C THR A 240 3.92 10.26 8.36
N ALA A 241 4.83 10.43 7.38
CA ALA A 241 6.21 10.82 7.66
C ALA A 241 6.30 12.14 8.44
N ASP A 242 5.56 13.15 7.99
CA ASP A 242 5.51 14.48 8.63
C ASP A 242 4.93 14.37 10.05
N ARG A 243 3.87 13.57 10.26
CA ARG A 243 3.31 13.29 11.59
C ARG A 243 4.29 12.56 12.51
N VAL A 244 5.04 11.58 11.99
CA VAL A 244 6.08 10.88 12.77
C VAL A 244 7.18 11.85 13.20
N LYS A 245 7.62 12.74 12.30
CA LYS A 245 8.58 13.80 12.62
C LYS A 245 8.05 14.70 13.73
N ASP A 246 6.81 15.17 13.61
CA ASP A 246 6.18 16.02 14.63
C ASP A 246 6.08 15.34 16.00
N VAL A 247 5.71 14.05 16.02
CA VAL A 247 5.66 13.24 17.25
C VAL A 247 7.04 13.13 17.89
N LEU A 248 8.06 12.74 17.13
CA LEU A 248 9.41 12.54 17.66
C LEU A 248 10.02 13.87 18.13
N VAL A 249 9.82 14.96 17.40
CA VAL A 249 10.20 16.31 17.86
C VAL A 249 9.45 16.68 19.14
N GLY A 250 8.15 16.39 19.24
CA GLY A 250 7.35 16.58 20.44
C GLY A 250 7.86 15.78 21.65
N MET A 251 8.42 14.58 21.41
CA MET A 251 9.08 13.74 22.40
C MET A 251 10.52 14.19 22.75
N GLY A 252 11.00 15.26 22.11
CA GLY A 252 12.30 15.89 22.37
C GLY A 252 13.46 15.32 21.55
N PHE A 253 13.18 14.62 20.45
CA PHE A 253 14.20 14.13 19.52
C PHE A 253 14.65 15.22 18.54
N GLN A 254 15.88 15.11 18.07
CA GLN A 254 16.46 15.96 17.04
C GLN A 254 16.64 15.17 15.74
N GLU A 255 16.32 15.77 14.59
CA GLU A 255 16.39 15.10 13.30
C GLU A 255 17.86 14.98 12.83
N MET A 256 18.23 13.78 12.40
CA MET A 256 19.48 13.46 11.72
C MET A 256 19.27 13.55 10.20
N GLU A 257 20.31 14.00 9.51
CA GLU A 257 20.37 14.02 8.05
C GLU A 257 21.66 13.33 7.59
N GLY A 258 21.65 12.74 6.41
CA GLY A 258 22.91 12.30 5.80
C GLY A 258 22.73 11.67 4.42
N PRO A 259 23.81 11.09 3.88
CA PRO A 259 23.82 10.69 2.47
C PRO A 259 23.07 9.37 2.25
N HIS A 260 22.40 9.24 1.10
CA HIS A 260 21.78 7.98 0.66
C HIS A 260 22.81 6.92 0.24
N VAL A 261 23.94 7.38 -0.30
CA VAL A 261 25.09 6.56 -0.67
C VAL A 261 26.11 6.72 0.43
N ASP A 262 26.56 5.62 1.01
CA ASP A 262 27.55 5.66 2.07
C ASP A 262 28.57 4.53 1.92
N ALA A 263 29.71 4.68 2.59
CA ALA A 263 30.74 3.67 2.63
C ALA A 263 30.31 2.50 3.53
N ASP A 264 30.69 1.29 3.15
CA ASP A 264 30.40 0.09 3.93
C ASP A 264 30.95 0.17 5.36
N PHE A 265 31.97 1.01 5.56
CA PHE A 265 32.46 1.43 6.86
C PHE A 265 31.36 1.99 7.76
N TRP A 266 30.65 3.03 7.30
CA TRP A 266 29.59 3.68 8.05
C TRP A 266 28.32 2.84 8.11
N ILE A 267 28.00 2.15 7.01
CA ILE A 267 26.83 1.28 6.92
C ILE A 267 26.98 0.10 7.88
N ASN A 268 28.14 -0.55 7.95
CA ASN A 268 28.24 -1.86 8.60
C ASN A 268 29.38 -1.97 9.60
N ASP A 269 30.59 -1.50 9.27
CA ASP A 269 31.75 -1.73 10.15
C ASP A 269 31.65 -0.96 11.47
N CYS A 270 31.18 0.29 11.45
CA CYS A 270 30.89 1.09 12.65
C CYS A 270 29.76 0.51 13.50
N LEU A 271 28.90 -0.35 12.92
CA LEU A 271 27.88 -1.11 13.64
C LEU A 271 28.43 -2.45 14.17
N PHE A 272 29.75 -2.62 14.20
CA PHE A 272 30.35 -3.89 14.61
C PHE A 272 29.79 -5.11 13.84
N MET A 273 29.31 -4.92 12.59
CA MET A 273 28.79 -6.03 11.78
C MET A 273 29.93 -6.64 10.96
N PRO A 274 30.20 -7.96 11.04
CA PRO A 274 31.40 -8.53 10.44
C PRO A 274 31.37 -8.48 8.90
N GLN A 275 32.54 -8.39 8.24
CA GLN A 275 32.64 -8.21 6.78
C GLN A 275 32.16 -9.43 5.97
N ASP A 276 32.15 -10.62 6.56
CA ASP A 276 31.61 -11.84 5.98
C ASP A 276 30.13 -12.09 6.29
N HIS A 277 29.44 -11.10 6.89
CA HIS A 277 28.02 -11.19 7.18
C HIS A 277 27.19 -11.35 5.88
N PRO A 278 26.21 -12.27 5.83
CA PRO A 278 25.39 -12.50 4.63
C PRO A 278 24.77 -11.23 4.05
N ALA A 279 24.22 -10.35 4.90
CA ALA A 279 23.62 -9.08 4.47
C ALA A 279 24.59 -8.09 3.79
N ARG A 280 25.91 -8.33 3.82
CA ARG A 280 26.93 -7.50 3.11
C ARG A 280 27.29 -8.08 1.75
N THR A 281 26.67 -9.19 1.34
CA THR A 281 26.93 -9.79 0.04
C THR A 281 26.34 -8.96 -1.10
N HIS A 282 26.87 -9.12 -2.31
CA HIS A 282 26.36 -8.44 -3.51
C HIS A 282 24.92 -8.82 -3.88
N TRP A 283 24.36 -9.86 -3.25
CA TRP A 283 22.96 -10.25 -3.44
C TRP A 283 22.01 -9.40 -2.61
N ASP A 284 22.46 -8.84 -1.48
CA ASP A 284 21.60 -8.14 -0.53
C ASP A 284 21.78 -6.61 -0.54
N ARG A 285 22.86 -6.10 -1.17
CA ARG A 285 23.18 -4.68 -1.23
C ARG A 285 23.31 -4.12 -2.65
N PHE A 286 22.90 -2.87 -2.83
CA PHE A 286 23.13 -2.11 -4.06
C PHE A 286 24.49 -1.39 -4.03
N ALA A 287 25.54 -2.10 -4.45
CA ALA A 287 26.87 -1.51 -4.60
C ALA A 287 26.92 -0.50 -5.76
N LEU A 288 27.68 0.59 -5.58
CA LEU A 288 27.83 1.60 -6.63
C LEU A 288 28.87 1.19 -7.68
N GLU A 289 28.54 1.41 -8.95
CA GLU A 289 29.51 1.24 -10.05
C GLU A 289 30.41 2.47 -10.20
N GLN A 290 29.88 3.68 -9.99
CA GLN A 290 30.64 4.95 -10.12
C GLN A 290 30.09 6.04 -9.18
N PRO A 291 30.91 6.58 -8.26
CA PRO A 291 32.21 6.06 -7.81
C PRO A 291 32.04 4.74 -7.03
N THR A 292 33.05 3.86 -7.07
CA THR A 292 33.01 2.58 -6.33
C THR A 292 33.45 2.71 -4.86
N HIS A 293 34.24 3.73 -4.53
CA HIS A 293 34.82 3.91 -3.20
C HIS A 293 34.74 5.38 -2.77
N ILE A 294 34.69 5.60 -1.45
CA ILE A 294 34.88 6.92 -0.85
C ILE A 294 36.36 7.32 -0.87
N ASP A 295 36.63 8.61 -1.08
CA ASP A 295 37.99 9.14 -1.12
C ASP A 295 38.67 9.05 0.27
N ASP A 296 37.97 9.49 1.31
CA ASP A 296 38.53 9.65 2.66
C ASP A 296 37.62 9.02 3.72
N LEU A 297 38.24 8.40 4.73
CA LEU A 297 37.63 7.93 5.97
C LEU A 297 38.46 8.47 7.15
N PRO A 298 37.87 8.70 8.35
CA PRO A 298 38.62 9.19 9.50
C PRO A 298 39.62 8.12 9.99
N GLU A 299 40.92 8.39 9.83
CA GLU A 299 41.99 7.40 10.05
C GLU A 299 42.00 6.82 11.48
N GLU A 300 41.76 7.66 12.50
CA GLU A 300 41.73 7.23 13.90
C GLU A 300 40.52 6.30 14.14
N LEU A 301 39.33 6.70 13.69
CA LEU A 301 38.12 5.91 13.84
C LEU A 301 38.21 4.56 13.08
N VAL A 302 38.78 4.55 11.88
CA VAL A 302 39.02 3.30 11.12
C VAL A 302 39.92 2.36 11.91
N THR A 303 40.99 2.88 12.51
CA THR A 303 41.91 2.09 13.33
C THR A 303 41.21 1.50 14.56
N ASP A 304 40.36 2.28 15.22
CA ASP A 304 39.63 1.85 16.41
C ASP A 304 38.56 0.80 16.10
N VAL A 305 37.81 0.98 15.01
CA VAL A 305 36.82 0.02 14.51
C VAL A 305 37.51 -1.29 14.09
N GLU A 306 38.59 -1.21 13.30
CA GLU A 306 39.36 -2.40 12.89
C GLU A 306 39.86 -3.19 14.11
N ARG A 307 40.37 -2.49 15.13
CA ARG A 307 40.84 -3.10 16.38
C ARG A 307 39.70 -3.78 17.12
N ALA A 308 38.55 -3.13 17.29
CA ALA A 308 37.38 -3.72 17.94
C ALA A 308 36.94 -5.00 17.23
N HIS A 309 36.87 -4.99 15.89
CA HIS A 309 36.51 -6.18 15.09
C HIS A 309 37.49 -7.34 15.28
N LYS A 310 38.79 -7.08 15.42
CA LYS A 310 39.82 -8.13 15.50
C LYS A 310 40.09 -8.63 16.91
N GLU A 311 40.11 -7.71 17.87
CA GLU A 311 40.62 -7.91 19.23
C GLU A 311 39.54 -7.77 20.30
N GLY A 312 38.35 -7.26 19.94
CA GLY A 312 37.28 -6.94 20.88
C GLY A 312 37.50 -5.62 21.61
N VAL A 313 36.56 -5.29 22.50
CA VAL A 313 36.67 -4.13 23.41
C VAL A 313 36.43 -4.59 24.86
N GLY A 314 36.80 -3.75 25.82
CA GLY A 314 36.67 -4.09 27.24
C GLY A 314 37.51 -5.29 27.72
N PRO A 315 37.25 -5.78 28.94
CA PRO A 315 38.03 -6.88 29.55
C PRO A 315 37.66 -8.27 29.03
N ASP A 316 36.45 -8.43 28.50
CA ASP A 316 35.87 -9.73 28.12
C ASP A 316 35.54 -9.82 26.62
N GLY A 317 35.74 -8.75 25.83
CA GLY A 317 35.53 -8.78 24.38
C GLY A 317 36.66 -9.49 23.64
N GLU A 318 36.30 -10.39 22.73
CA GLU A 318 37.26 -11.15 21.92
C GLU A 318 37.31 -10.68 20.45
N GLY A 319 36.32 -9.91 20.00
CA GLY A 319 36.15 -9.56 18.59
C GLY A 319 35.69 -10.76 17.76
N TYR A 320 35.72 -10.64 16.44
CA TYR A 320 35.35 -11.71 15.50
C TYR A 320 36.50 -12.64 15.13
N HIS A 321 37.75 -12.24 15.40
CA HIS A 321 38.97 -12.96 14.98
C HIS A 321 39.05 -13.24 13.46
N SER A 322 38.33 -12.46 12.65
CA SER A 322 38.33 -12.52 11.19
C SER A 322 39.24 -11.43 10.61
N PRO A 323 39.74 -11.61 9.37
CA PRO A 323 40.38 -10.51 8.63
C PRO A 323 39.41 -9.34 8.48
N TRP A 324 39.96 -8.13 8.55
CA TRP A 324 39.25 -6.88 8.26
C TRP A 324 39.99 -6.17 7.13
N ASP A 325 39.27 -5.77 6.10
CA ASP A 325 39.79 -5.19 4.86
C ASP A 325 39.27 -3.75 4.69
N GLU A 326 40.19 -2.79 4.69
CA GLU A 326 39.87 -1.37 4.51
C GLU A 326 39.36 -1.06 3.10
N ASP A 327 39.79 -1.82 2.08
CA ASP A 327 39.30 -1.63 0.70
C ASP A 327 37.80 -1.90 0.64
N PHE A 328 37.35 -2.97 1.30
CA PHE A 328 35.93 -3.28 1.42
C PHE A 328 35.17 -2.24 2.25
N ALA A 329 35.75 -1.75 3.34
CA ALA A 329 35.15 -0.70 4.17
C ALA A 329 34.94 0.61 3.39
N ARG A 330 35.82 0.92 2.42
CA ARG A 330 35.71 2.10 1.55
C ARG A 330 34.68 1.95 0.44
N ALA A 331 34.22 0.73 0.14
CA ALA A 331 33.28 0.48 -0.94
C ALA A 331 31.95 1.21 -0.70
N LEU A 332 31.41 1.85 -1.74
CA LEU A 332 30.16 2.59 -1.67
C LEU A 332 28.96 1.73 -2.01
N ALA A 333 27.88 1.89 -1.25
CA ALA A 333 26.59 1.29 -1.53
C ALA A 333 25.46 2.27 -1.22
N LEU A 334 24.27 2.04 -1.79
CA LEU A 334 23.06 2.63 -1.25
C LEU A 334 22.81 2.03 0.14
N ARG A 335 22.56 2.87 1.14
CA ARG A 335 22.35 2.41 2.52
C ARG A 335 21.08 1.55 2.63
N GLY A 336 21.21 0.36 3.24
CA GLY A 336 20.09 -0.55 3.49
C GLY A 336 19.28 -0.26 4.75
N HIS A 337 19.77 0.67 5.58
CA HIS A 337 19.14 1.15 6.80
C HIS A 337 19.71 2.54 7.13
N THR A 338 18.99 3.31 7.95
CA THR A 338 19.41 4.65 8.40
C THR A 338 20.45 4.61 9.53
N THR A 339 20.86 3.42 9.98
CA THR A 339 21.76 3.27 11.14
C THR A 339 23.19 3.71 10.86
N SER A 340 23.53 3.89 9.58
CA SER A 340 24.73 4.61 9.17
C SER A 340 24.72 6.08 9.58
N LEU A 341 23.55 6.72 9.67
CA LEU A 341 23.43 8.08 10.17
C LEU A 341 23.72 8.12 11.68
N SER A 342 23.20 7.16 12.41
CA SER A 342 23.45 7.03 13.85
C SER A 342 24.94 6.89 14.18
N THR A 343 25.71 6.11 13.42
CA THR A 343 27.16 5.97 13.63
C THR A 343 27.92 7.27 13.31
N ARG A 344 27.54 7.99 12.24
CA ARG A 344 28.12 9.30 11.90
C ARG A 344 27.87 10.36 12.97
N TYR A 345 26.67 10.39 13.54
CA TYR A 345 26.33 11.33 14.61
C TYR A 345 27.01 10.95 15.92
N LEU A 346 26.96 9.67 16.31
CA LEU A 346 27.55 9.19 17.56
C LEU A 346 29.08 9.29 17.58
N SER A 347 29.76 9.09 16.44
CA SER A 347 31.21 9.30 16.32
C SER A 347 31.64 10.77 16.44
N GLY A 348 30.70 11.71 16.33
CA GLY A 348 30.98 13.14 16.32
C GLY A 348 31.55 13.66 14.99
N GLU A 349 31.72 12.81 13.96
CA GLU A 349 32.21 13.22 12.65
C GLU A 349 31.22 14.12 11.90
N GLU A 350 29.91 13.99 12.18
CA GLU A 350 28.87 14.78 11.51
C GLU A 350 28.63 16.14 12.20
N ILE A 351 28.42 16.14 13.53
CA ILE A 351 27.99 17.33 14.28
C ILE A 351 28.88 17.70 15.47
N GLY A 352 30.00 17.00 15.67
CA GLY A 352 30.85 17.10 16.85
C GLY A 352 30.37 16.25 18.03
N GLU A 353 31.11 16.28 19.13
CA GLU A 353 30.80 15.53 20.35
C GLU A 353 29.40 15.87 20.90
N ILE A 354 28.66 14.83 21.28
CA ILE A 354 27.31 14.92 21.83
C ILE A 354 27.35 14.59 23.33
N GLU A 355 26.90 15.52 24.18
CA GLU A 355 26.82 15.28 25.63
C GLU A 355 25.51 14.56 26.00
N PRO A 356 25.54 13.49 26.83
CA PRO A 356 24.34 12.87 27.33
C PRO A 356 23.60 13.76 28.35
N PRO A 357 22.26 13.73 28.43
CA PRO A 357 21.36 12.91 27.60
C PRO A 357 21.04 13.57 26.25
N ALA A 358 21.01 12.78 25.18
CA ALA A 358 20.61 13.22 23.86
C ALA A 358 19.69 12.20 23.17
N ARG A 359 18.89 12.70 22.23
CA ARG A 359 17.89 11.90 21.50
C ARG A 359 17.85 12.36 20.06
N PHE A 360 18.01 11.42 19.14
CA PHE A 360 18.03 11.72 17.72
C PHE A 360 17.19 10.73 16.94
N PHE A 361 16.68 11.16 15.80
CA PHE A 361 15.86 10.34 14.93
C PHE A 361 16.07 10.70 13.46
N SER A 362 15.68 9.82 12.55
CA SER A 362 15.59 10.10 11.12
C SER A 362 14.37 9.43 10.54
N VAL A 363 13.75 10.05 9.53
CA VAL A 363 12.72 9.41 8.70
C VAL A 363 13.17 9.54 7.25
N GLU A 364 13.92 8.55 6.77
CA GLU A 364 14.57 8.62 5.47
C GLU A 364 14.45 7.32 4.67
N LYS A 365 14.63 7.46 3.34
CA LYS A 365 14.57 6.34 2.41
C LYS A 365 15.83 5.46 2.53
N VAL A 366 15.62 4.15 2.47
CA VAL A 366 16.63 3.09 2.49
C VAL A 366 16.40 2.12 1.33
N TYR A 367 17.43 1.34 0.99
CA TYR A 367 17.46 0.52 -0.23
C TYR A 367 17.95 -0.89 0.06
N ARG A 368 17.12 -1.90 -0.20
CA ARG A 368 17.46 -3.31 0.01
C ARG A 368 17.22 -4.09 -1.26
N ASN A 369 18.13 -5.00 -1.60
CA ASN A 369 17.94 -5.87 -2.75
C ASN A 369 17.10 -7.10 -2.37
N ASP A 370 15.93 -6.84 -1.79
CA ASP A 370 14.99 -7.87 -1.36
C ASP A 370 14.07 -8.29 -2.53
N THR A 371 13.50 -9.49 -2.46
CA THR A 371 12.46 -9.88 -3.41
C THR A 371 11.21 -9.03 -3.16
N LEU A 372 10.66 -8.43 -4.22
CA LEU A 372 9.43 -7.66 -4.13
C LEU A 372 8.25 -8.57 -3.77
N ASP A 373 7.57 -8.27 -2.67
CA ASP A 373 6.37 -8.96 -2.21
C ASP A 373 5.42 -7.97 -1.49
N PRO A 374 4.22 -8.37 -1.04
CA PRO A 374 3.27 -7.48 -0.37
C PRO A 374 3.80 -6.77 0.90
N THR A 375 4.95 -7.21 1.42
CA THR A 375 5.55 -6.76 2.68
C THR A 375 7.01 -6.26 2.52
N HIS A 376 7.61 -6.41 1.35
CA HIS A 376 8.99 -6.00 1.04
C HIS A 376 9.08 -5.17 -0.26
N LEU A 377 9.72 -4.00 -0.16
CA LEU A 377 10.05 -3.13 -1.28
C LEU A 377 11.57 -2.99 -1.41
N LEU A 378 12.04 -2.75 -2.65
CA LEU A 378 13.44 -2.42 -2.91
C LEU A 378 13.85 -1.08 -2.27
N GLU A 379 12.90 -0.18 -2.12
CA GLU A 379 13.08 1.10 -1.45
C GLU A 379 11.87 1.42 -0.57
N PHE A 380 12.13 1.82 0.67
CA PHE A 380 11.10 2.15 1.66
C PHE A 380 11.62 3.19 2.66
N PHE A 381 10.74 3.77 3.47
CA PHE A 381 11.13 4.74 4.49
C PHE A 381 11.35 4.07 5.84
N GLN A 382 12.56 4.24 6.37
CA GLN A 382 12.90 3.79 7.72
C GLN A 382 12.76 4.97 8.69
N ILE A 383 12.00 4.75 9.76
CA ILE A 383 11.97 5.60 10.94
C ILE A 383 13.02 5.03 11.89
N GLU A 384 14.05 5.78 12.19
CA GLU A 384 15.07 5.37 13.14
C GLU A 384 15.15 6.37 14.27
N GLY A 385 15.44 5.87 15.48
CA GLY A 385 15.74 6.73 16.60
C GLY A 385 16.69 6.07 17.59
N TRP A 386 17.38 6.91 18.33
CA TRP A 386 18.21 6.50 19.45
C TRP A 386 18.20 7.52 20.57
N VAL A 387 18.45 7.03 21.78
CA VAL A 387 18.57 7.81 23.01
C VAL A 387 19.85 7.40 23.71
N MET A 388 20.70 8.37 24.01
CA MET A 388 21.90 8.18 24.82
C MET A 388 21.69 8.80 26.20
N ALA A 389 21.98 8.06 27.26
CA ALA A 389 21.94 8.51 28.64
C ALA A 389 22.67 7.53 29.56
N GLU A 390 22.93 7.97 30.79
CA GLU A 390 23.46 7.09 31.84
C GLU A 390 22.38 6.14 32.37
N ASP A 391 22.75 4.88 32.63
CA ASP A 391 21.94 3.85 33.27
C ASP A 391 20.62 3.52 32.50
N LEU A 392 20.67 3.46 31.17
CA LEU A 392 19.50 3.06 30.37
C LEU A 392 19.18 1.57 30.53
N SER A 393 17.90 1.25 30.52
CA SER A 393 17.43 -0.13 30.60
C SER A 393 16.44 -0.46 29.49
N VAL A 394 16.21 -1.75 29.27
CA VAL A 394 15.17 -2.25 28.36
C VAL A 394 13.78 -1.68 28.69
N ARG A 395 13.54 -1.32 29.96
CA ARG A 395 12.28 -0.70 30.37
C ARG A 395 12.11 0.69 29.76
N ASP A 396 13.18 1.45 29.64
CA ASP A 396 13.16 2.79 29.04
C ASP A 396 12.92 2.70 27.53
N LEU A 397 13.49 1.69 26.87
CA LEU A 397 13.22 1.37 25.47
C LEU A 397 11.75 1.01 25.26
N MET A 398 11.22 0.05 26.01
CA MET A 398 9.82 -0.36 25.92
C MET A 398 8.86 0.80 26.22
N GLY A 399 9.13 1.60 27.25
CA GLY A 399 8.31 2.77 27.58
C GLY A 399 8.34 3.87 26.51
N THR A 400 9.48 4.03 25.81
CA THR A 400 9.57 4.96 24.67
C THR A 400 8.68 4.51 23.52
N PHE A 401 8.59 3.21 23.26
CA PHE A 401 7.69 2.68 22.24
C PHE A 401 6.22 2.75 22.63
N GLU A 402 5.87 2.42 23.87
CA GLU A 402 4.48 2.57 24.35
C GLU A 402 4.02 4.02 24.15
N GLU A 403 4.85 5.00 24.50
CA GLU A 403 4.53 6.42 24.27
C GLU A 403 4.45 6.77 22.79
N PHE A 404 5.43 6.34 21.97
CA PHE A 404 5.46 6.65 20.54
C PHE A 404 4.24 6.09 19.79
N TYR A 405 3.92 4.81 19.98
CA TYR A 405 2.80 4.14 19.31
C TYR A 405 1.43 4.62 19.81
N ALA A 406 1.31 5.02 21.09
CA ALA A 406 0.09 5.62 21.61
C ALA A 406 -0.29 6.91 20.87
N GLN A 407 0.67 7.68 20.34
CA GLN A 407 0.40 8.88 19.51
C GLN A 407 -0.30 8.54 18.17
N PHE A 408 -0.31 7.27 17.79
CA PHE A 408 -0.97 6.74 16.59
C PHE A 408 -2.19 5.87 16.92
N GLY A 409 -2.61 5.79 18.19
CA GLY A 409 -3.73 4.95 18.61
C GLY A 409 -3.41 3.46 18.68
N ILE A 410 -2.12 3.10 18.70
CA ILE A 410 -1.65 1.71 18.78
C ILE A 410 -1.22 1.47 20.24
N GLU A 411 -2.05 0.77 21.01
CA GLU A 411 -1.81 0.54 22.45
C GLU A 411 -1.28 -0.88 22.74
N ASP A 412 -1.54 -1.84 21.85
CA ASP A 412 -1.18 -3.26 22.04
C ASP A 412 0.07 -3.62 21.24
N ILE A 413 1.24 -3.23 21.76
CA ILE A 413 2.55 -3.63 21.21
C ILE A 413 3.14 -4.82 21.98
N GLN A 414 3.77 -5.75 21.26
CA GLN A 414 4.44 -6.92 21.83
C GLN A 414 5.92 -6.93 21.47
N PHE A 415 6.75 -7.42 22.40
CA PHE A 415 8.20 -7.50 22.23
C PHE A 415 8.63 -8.96 22.20
N LYS A 416 9.42 -9.32 21.20
CA LYS A 416 9.99 -10.65 21.04
C LYS A 416 11.52 -10.54 21.01
N PRO A 417 12.25 -11.26 21.88
CA PRO A 417 13.70 -11.30 21.82
C PRO A 417 14.19 -11.72 20.43
N HIS A 418 15.15 -10.99 19.89
CA HIS A 418 15.76 -11.23 18.60
C HIS A 418 17.29 -11.08 18.69
N TYR A 419 18.00 -11.25 17.58
CA TYR A 419 19.43 -11.03 17.47
C TYR A 419 19.72 -9.96 16.43
N ASN A 420 20.42 -8.89 16.80
CA ASN A 420 21.10 -8.02 15.84
C ASN A 420 22.60 -7.99 16.15
N PRO A 421 23.47 -7.82 15.14
CA PRO A 421 24.91 -7.77 15.35
C PRO A 421 25.36 -6.62 16.28
N TYR A 422 24.69 -5.48 16.23
CA TYR A 422 25.07 -4.25 16.95
C TYR A 422 24.33 -4.02 18.27
N THR A 423 23.36 -4.86 18.65
CA THR A 423 22.58 -4.64 19.88
C THR A 423 22.54 -5.87 20.79
N GLU A 424 22.67 -5.63 22.09
CA GLU A 424 22.50 -6.65 23.12
C GLU A 424 22.00 -6.00 24.43
N PRO A 425 20.75 -6.27 24.88
CA PRO A 425 19.73 -7.14 24.27
C PRO A 425 19.05 -6.51 23.03
N SER A 426 18.41 -7.36 22.21
CA SER A 426 17.65 -6.97 21.01
C SER A 426 16.21 -7.50 21.04
N PHE A 427 15.28 -6.75 20.46
CA PHE A 427 13.86 -7.07 20.39
C PHE A 427 13.23 -6.66 19.05
N GLU A 428 12.49 -7.59 18.45
CA GLU A 428 11.47 -7.29 17.44
C GLU A 428 10.20 -6.77 18.13
N LEU A 429 9.50 -5.85 17.46
CA LEU A 429 8.22 -5.30 17.87
C LEU A 429 7.11 -5.84 16.97
N PHE A 430 5.97 -6.16 17.57
CA PHE A 430 4.78 -6.63 16.86
C PHE A 430 3.55 -5.80 17.26
N GLY A 431 2.71 -5.50 16.29
CA GLY A 431 1.40 -4.87 16.48
C GLY A 431 0.30 -5.68 15.78
N THR A 432 -0.93 -5.56 16.27
CA THR A 432 -2.09 -6.25 15.68
C THR A 432 -2.65 -5.42 14.52
N HIS A 433 -2.72 -6.01 13.33
CA HIS A 433 -3.31 -5.36 12.15
C HIS A 433 -4.82 -5.13 12.36
N PRO A 434 -5.34 -3.92 12.09
CA PRO A 434 -6.72 -3.56 12.46
C PRO A 434 -7.78 -4.31 11.65
N THR A 435 -7.51 -4.64 10.38
CA THR A 435 -8.46 -5.33 9.49
C THR A 435 -8.39 -6.86 9.62
N THR A 436 -7.21 -7.45 9.41
CA THR A 436 -6.99 -8.90 9.44
C THR A 436 -6.91 -9.50 10.85
N GLY A 437 -6.55 -8.70 11.87
CA GLY A 437 -6.31 -9.17 13.23
C GLY A 437 -5.01 -9.97 13.43
N GLU A 438 -4.15 -10.02 12.42
CA GLU A 438 -2.86 -10.73 12.48
C GLU A 438 -1.79 -9.91 13.23
N LEU A 439 -0.81 -10.60 13.83
CA LEU A 439 0.36 -9.95 14.42
C LEU A 439 1.40 -9.68 13.35
N VAL A 440 1.66 -8.40 13.10
CA VAL A 440 2.63 -7.93 12.10
C VAL A 440 3.85 -7.37 12.81
N GLU A 441 5.03 -7.75 12.34
CA GLU A 441 6.29 -7.16 12.82
C GLU A 441 6.38 -5.70 12.36
N ILE A 442 6.54 -4.76 13.28
CA ILE A 442 6.52 -3.31 12.99
C ILE A 442 7.87 -2.63 13.17
N GLY A 443 8.86 -3.37 13.67
CA GLY A 443 10.25 -2.94 13.65
C GLY A 443 11.14 -3.72 14.60
N ASN A 444 12.36 -3.23 14.73
CA ASN A 444 13.41 -3.86 15.51
C ASN A 444 14.10 -2.81 16.40
N SER A 445 14.64 -3.24 17.53
CA SER A 445 15.18 -2.39 18.57
C SER A 445 16.21 -3.10 19.44
N GLY A 446 16.97 -2.33 20.20
CA GLY A 446 17.87 -2.87 21.20
C GLY A 446 18.71 -1.82 21.89
N ILE A 447 19.66 -2.28 22.69
CA ILE A 447 20.70 -1.44 23.32
C ILE A 447 22.00 -1.71 22.58
N PHE A 448 22.65 -0.65 22.08
CA PHE A 448 23.90 -0.80 21.32
C PHE A 448 24.98 -1.44 22.16
N ARG A 449 25.76 -2.30 21.50
CA ARG A 449 26.87 -3.03 22.09
C ARG A 449 28.05 -2.13 22.42
N GLU A 450 28.81 -2.49 23.45
CA GLU A 450 30.07 -1.81 23.79
C GLU A 450 31.07 -1.85 22.62
N GLU A 451 31.14 -2.97 21.87
CA GLU A 451 32.03 -3.09 20.71
C GLU A 451 31.69 -2.14 19.56
N MET A 452 30.46 -1.62 19.53
CA MET A 452 30.04 -0.56 18.61
C MET A 452 30.36 0.82 19.20
N LEU A 453 30.05 1.06 20.48
CA LEU A 453 30.10 2.40 21.08
C LEU A 453 31.51 2.86 21.46
N GLU A 454 32.36 1.97 22.00
CA GLU A 454 33.70 2.33 22.48
C GLU A 454 34.60 2.90 21.34
N PRO A 455 34.63 2.32 20.12
CA PRO A 455 35.36 2.91 19.00
C PRO A 455 34.84 4.29 18.57
N LEU A 456 33.56 4.58 18.80
CA LEU A 456 32.95 5.87 18.49
C LEU A 456 33.22 6.93 19.58
N GLY A 457 33.89 6.55 20.69
CA GLY A 457 34.14 7.44 21.82
C GLY A 457 32.93 7.66 22.74
N VAL A 458 31.92 6.77 22.67
CA VAL A 458 30.70 6.87 23.47
C VAL A 458 30.82 6.00 24.72
N GLU A 459 30.77 6.62 25.90
CA GLU A 459 30.96 5.93 27.20
C GLU A 459 29.64 5.58 27.91
N CYS A 460 28.50 6.11 27.46
CA CYS A 460 27.19 5.89 28.08
C CYS A 460 26.34 4.87 27.31
N ASP A 461 25.23 4.45 27.91
CA ASP A 461 24.28 3.56 27.24
C ASP A 461 23.58 4.27 26.09
N VAL A 462 23.34 3.54 25.00
CA VAL A 462 22.54 4.01 23.86
C VAL A 462 21.51 2.96 23.50
N MET A 463 20.23 3.29 23.62
CA MET A 463 19.14 2.46 23.10
C MET A 463 18.70 2.99 21.74
N ALA A 464 18.39 2.10 20.80
CA ALA A 464 18.07 2.46 19.43
C ALA A 464 17.00 1.55 18.83
N TRP A 465 16.39 2.02 17.74
CA TRP A 465 15.37 1.28 17.00
C TRP A 465 15.27 1.70 15.55
N GLY A 466 14.80 0.78 14.71
CA GLY A 466 14.39 1.01 13.33
C GLY A 466 13.01 0.44 13.08
N LEU A 467 12.09 1.27 12.59
CA LEU A 467 10.72 0.92 12.23
C LEU A 467 10.51 1.20 10.73
N ALA A 468 9.64 0.44 10.08
CA ALA A 468 9.22 0.73 8.71
C ALA A 468 8.03 1.69 8.74
N LEU A 469 8.13 2.82 8.04
CA LEU A 469 7.04 3.81 7.95
C LEU A 469 5.80 3.20 7.27
N GLU A 470 6.01 2.40 6.23
CA GLU A 470 4.96 1.71 5.50
C GLU A 470 4.19 0.76 6.41
N ARG A 471 4.88 0.01 7.29
CA ARG A 471 4.21 -0.89 8.25
C ARG A 471 3.45 -0.13 9.33
N LEU A 472 3.94 1.03 9.78
CA LEU A 472 3.16 1.93 10.63
C LEU A 472 1.89 2.41 9.92
N LEU A 473 1.99 2.73 8.62
CA LEU A 473 0.83 3.12 7.82
C LEU A 473 -0.21 2.00 7.73
N MET A 474 0.23 0.76 7.49
CA MET A 474 -0.65 -0.41 7.49
C MET A 474 -1.40 -0.56 8.83
N LEU A 475 -0.72 -0.38 9.97
CA LEU A 475 -1.39 -0.44 11.27
C LEU A 475 -2.39 0.69 11.50
N MET A 476 -2.14 1.88 10.94
CA MET A 476 -3.02 3.03 11.10
C MET A 476 -4.27 2.96 10.23
N TYR A 477 -4.14 2.47 8.99
CA TYR A 477 -5.18 2.55 7.97
C TYR A 477 -5.71 1.18 7.51
N GLY A 478 -5.05 0.08 7.89
CA GLY A 478 -5.48 -1.28 7.59
C GLY A 478 -5.17 -1.76 6.17
N PHE A 479 -4.16 -1.17 5.51
CA PHE A 479 -3.67 -1.63 4.20
C PHE A 479 -3.01 -3.00 4.31
N GLU A 480 -3.35 -3.90 3.39
CA GLU A 480 -2.83 -5.28 3.38
C GLU A 480 -1.54 -5.41 2.54
N ASP A 481 -1.34 -4.54 1.53
CA ASP A 481 -0.18 -4.55 0.64
C ASP A 481 0.53 -3.18 0.62
N ILE A 482 1.85 -3.16 0.83
CA ILE A 482 2.62 -1.92 0.84
C ILE A 482 2.79 -1.31 -0.57
N ARG A 483 2.57 -2.09 -1.63
CA ARG A 483 2.69 -1.63 -3.02
C ARG A 483 1.54 -0.71 -3.41
N ASP A 484 0.39 -0.84 -2.75
CA ASP A 484 -0.77 0.03 -2.92
C ASP A 484 -0.50 1.45 -2.42
N ILE A 485 0.45 1.61 -1.50
CA ILE A 485 0.74 2.88 -0.82
C ILE A 485 2.10 3.48 -1.22
N HIS A 486 3.01 2.73 -1.83
CA HIS A 486 4.35 3.22 -2.18
C HIS A 486 4.80 2.66 -3.53
N GLY A 487 4.90 3.56 -4.52
CA GLY A 487 5.48 3.26 -5.83
C GLY A 487 4.63 3.82 -6.95
N THR A 488 4.93 3.40 -8.19
CA THR A 488 4.17 3.79 -9.38
C THR A 488 2.84 3.06 -9.52
N LEU A 489 2.59 2.04 -8.69
CA LEU A 489 1.35 1.26 -8.66
C LEU A 489 0.31 1.86 -7.71
N CYS A 490 0.67 2.89 -6.94
CA CYS A 490 -0.24 3.58 -6.02
C CYS A 490 -1.40 4.21 -6.80
N ASP A 491 -2.62 3.81 -6.45
CA ASP A 491 -3.83 4.33 -7.05
C ASP A 491 -4.02 5.81 -6.67
N LEU A 492 -4.36 6.65 -7.65
CA LEU A 492 -4.68 8.04 -7.38
C LEU A 492 -6.04 8.20 -6.70
N GLU A 493 -6.96 7.24 -6.82
CA GLU A 493 -8.22 7.22 -6.07
C GLU A 493 -7.97 7.07 -4.58
N LEU A 494 -6.98 6.26 -4.18
CA LEU A 494 -6.53 6.20 -2.79
C LEU A 494 -6.22 7.60 -2.24
N LEU A 495 -5.53 8.44 -3.00
CA LEU A 495 -5.19 9.82 -2.58
C LEU A 495 -6.42 10.74 -2.47
N ARG A 496 -7.48 10.46 -3.22
CA ARG A 496 -8.72 11.25 -3.21
C ARG A 496 -9.61 10.89 -2.03
N GLU A 497 -9.73 9.59 -1.76
CA GLU A 497 -10.67 9.02 -0.80
C GLU A 497 -10.10 8.92 0.62
N THR A 498 -8.77 8.81 0.76
CA THR A 498 -8.14 8.74 2.09
C THR A 498 -8.53 9.94 2.93
N GLU A 499 -9.08 9.66 4.12
CA GLU A 499 -9.48 10.69 5.07
C GLU A 499 -8.26 11.51 5.54
N VAL A 500 -8.36 12.84 5.37
CA VAL A 500 -7.31 13.76 5.83
C VAL A 500 -7.34 13.81 7.35
N THR A 501 -6.31 13.23 7.99
CA THR A 501 -6.14 13.27 9.44
C THR A 501 -5.41 14.58 9.82
N TYR A 502 -6.11 15.50 10.48
CA TYR A 502 -5.56 16.80 10.92
C TYR A 502 -5.00 16.78 12.33
#